data_AF-A0A6G2QNF8-F1
#
_entry.id   AF-A0A6G2QNF8-F1
#
_cell.length_a   1.000
_cell.length_b   1.000
_cell.length_c   1.000
_cell.angle_alpha   90.00
_cell.angle_beta   90.00
_cell.angle_gamma   90.00
#
_symmetry.space_group_name_H-M   'P 1'
#
loop_
_entity.id
_entity.type
_entity.pdbx_description
1 polymer ?
#
loop_
_entity_poly.entity_id
_entity_poly.type
_entity_poly.pdbx_seq_one_letter_code
_entity_poly.pdbx_strand_id
1 'polypeptide(L)'
;GYNFVVDRCGTIYEGRAGGTDRAVTGAHTQGFNHRTTGIAALGTFTAGTYVPPEMLRSIAALAAWKLGTSGTDPRARVRLVSSNGGSRYAAGTTATLPALAGHSDGYMTDCPGAALEARLPDVRNLAARLQGRDTGDTRTGTRKDTGNLTENAARSPVRHSDTPNEEQNR
;
A
#
# COMPACT_ATOMS: atom_id res chain seq x y z
N GLY A 1 -24.38 4.85 -8.17
CA GLY A 1 -23.86 3.48 -8.33
C GLY A 1 -22.36 3.47 -8.18
N TYR A 2 -21.82 2.36 -7.67
CA TYR A 2 -20.40 2.10 -7.46
C TYR A 2 -19.70 1.62 -8.74
N ASN A 3 -18.39 1.77 -8.81
CA ASN A 3 -17.57 1.26 -9.91
C ASN A 3 -17.25 -0.22 -9.72
N PHE A 4 -17.03 -0.65 -8.47
CA PHE A 4 -16.80 -2.03 -8.11
C PHE A 4 -17.64 -2.43 -6.91
N VAL A 5 -17.94 -3.72 -6.83
CA VAL A 5 -18.59 -4.35 -5.69
C VAL A 5 -17.73 -5.54 -5.28
N VAL A 6 -17.47 -5.71 -3.99
CA VAL A 6 -16.67 -6.83 -3.45
C VAL A 6 -17.53 -7.63 -2.48
N ASP A 7 -17.64 -8.94 -2.67
CA ASP A 7 -18.37 -9.82 -1.76
C ASP A 7 -17.51 -10.33 -0.59
N ARG A 8 -18.15 -11.04 0.34
CA ARG A 8 -17.52 -11.66 1.52
C ARG A 8 -16.40 -12.67 1.19
N CYS A 9 -16.41 -13.24 -0.01
CA CYS A 9 -15.42 -14.19 -0.49
C CYS A 9 -14.26 -13.48 -1.22
N GLY A 10 -14.33 -12.16 -1.39
CA GLY A 10 -13.33 -11.39 -2.14
C GLY A 10 -13.60 -11.35 -3.65
N THR A 11 -14.74 -11.86 -4.13
CA THR A 11 -15.08 -11.75 -5.55
C THR A 11 -15.32 -10.28 -5.89
N ILE A 12 -14.65 -9.79 -6.93
CA ILE A 12 -14.82 -8.42 -7.43
C ILE A 12 -15.77 -8.46 -8.63
N TYR A 13 -16.85 -7.68 -8.56
CA TYR A 13 -17.79 -7.46 -9.64
C TYR A 13 -17.63 -6.04 -10.18
N GLU A 14 -17.59 -5.90 -11.50
CA GLU A 14 -17.61 -4.59 -12.16
C GLU A 14 -19.03 -4.01 -12.09
N GLY A 15 -19.13 -2.77 -11.60
CA GLY A 15 -20.37 -2.00 -11.50
C GLY A 15 -20.63 -1.17 -12.76
N ARG A 16 -20.56 0.17 -12.67
CA ARG A 16 -20.74 1.03 -13.85
C ARG A 16 -19.68 0.76 -14.92
N ALA A 17 -20.14 0.21 -16.05
CA ALA A 17 -19.33 -0.14 -17.21
C ALA A 17 -18.69 1.08 -17.89
N GLY A 18 -17.42 0.94 -18.24
CA GLY A 18 -16.66 1.84 -19.10
C GLY A 18 -15.18 1.47 -19.24
N GLY A 19 -14.77 0.36 -18.62
CA GLY A 19 -13.46 -0.26 -18.78
C GLY A 19 -12.62 -0.07 -17.53
N THR A 20 -11.89 -1.13 -17.18
CA THR A 20 -10.86 -1.13 -16.14
C THR A 20 -9.89 0.05 -16.29
N ASP A 21 -9.70 0.56 -17.52
CA ASP A 21 -8.73 1.59 -17.84
C ASP A 21 -9.31 3.01 -18.07
N ARG A 22 -10.63 3.23 -17.84
CA ARG A 22 -11.24 4.57 -18.00
C ARG A 22 -11.74 5.15 -16.68
N ALA A 23 -11.63 6.47 -16.55
CA ALA A 23 -12.15 7.24 -15.43
C ALA A 23 -13.69 7.39 -15.52
N VAL A 24 -14.41 6.30 -15.29
CA VAL A 24 -15.88 6.32 -15.24
C VAL A 24 -16.30 6.99 -13.94
N THR A 25 -16.97 8.14 -14.06
CA THR A 25 -17.56 8.85 -12.91
C THR A 25 -18.69 7.99 -12.32
N GLY A 26 -18.51 7.53 -11.08
CA GLY A 26 -19.55 6.86 -10.32
C GLY A 26 -20.60 7.83 -9.77
N ALA A 27 -21.61 7.30 -9.08
CA ALA A 27 -22.57 8.11 -8.32
C ALA A 27 -22.65 7.53 -6.90
N HIS A 28 -21.55 7.61 -6.17
CA HIS A 28 -21.34 6.92 -4.90
C HIS A 28 -21.06 7.89 -3.75
N THR A 29 -20.62 9.12 -4.01
CA THR A 29 -20.34 10.13 -2.97
C THR A 29 -20.65 11.51 -3.52
N GLN A 30 -21.74 12.14 -3.05
CA GLN A 30 -22.11 13.48 -3.50
C GLN A 30 -20.96 14.46 -3.25
N GLY A 31 -20.76 15.42 -4.16
CA GLY A 31 -19.61 16.34 -4.18
C GLY A 31 -18.28 15.74 -4.63
N PHE A 32 -18.10 14.42 -4.60
CA PHE A 32 -16.80 13.77 -4.91
C PHE A 32 -16.89 12.65 -5.94
N ASN A 33 -17.97 12.54 -6.71
CA ASN A 33 -18.14 11.50 -7.73
C ASN A 33 -17.09 11.56 -8.87
N HIS A 34 -16.54 12.75 -9.14
CA HIS A 34 -15.49 12.92 -10.14
C HIS A 34 -14.12 12.69 -9.52
N ARG A 35 -13.21 12.10 -10.30
CA ARG A 35 -11.80 11.83 -9.92
C ARG A 35 -11.65 10.87 -8.73
N THR A 36 -12.68 10.11 -8.44
CA THR A 36 -12.69 9.04 -7.43
C THR A 36 -13.22 7.75 -8.05
N THR A 37 -13.04 6.64 -7.36
CA THR A 37 -13.60 5.33 -7.72
C THR A 37 -14.34 4.80 -6.52
N GLY A 38 -15.62 4.47 -6.66
CA GLY A 38 -16.44 3.90 -5.60
C GLY A 38 -16.35 2.39 -5.57
N ILE A 39 -16.01 1.83 -4.41
CA ILE A 39 -16.00 0.38 -4.14
C ILE A 39 -17.04 0.11 -3.06
N ALA A 40 -18.05 -0.72 -3.35
CA ALA A 40 -18.99 -1.19 -2.33
C ALA A 40 -18.54 -2.54 -1.76
N ALA A 41 -18.50 -2.65 -0.45
CA ALA A 41 -18.39 -3.92 0.25
C ALA A 41 -19.80 -4.49 0.48
N LEU A 42 -20.10 -5.69 -0.03
CA LEU A 42 -21.40 -6.33 0.19
C LEU A 42 -21.51 -6.84 1.63
N GLY A 43 -22.27 -6.10 2.43
CA GLY A 43 -22.56 -6.43 3.81
C GLY A 43 -22.91 -5.18 4.60
N THR A 44 -23.21 -5.40 5.89
CA THR A 44 -23.42 -4.33 6.86
C THR A 44 -22.38 -4.51 7.96
N PHE A 45 -21.50 -3.52 8.16
CA PHE A 45 -20.33 -3.63 9.03
C PHE A 45 -20.43 -2.71 10.25
N THR A 46 -21.49 -2.86 11.05
CA THR A 46 -21.64 -2.15 12.33
C THR A 46 -20.54 -2.55 13.31
N ALA A 47 -20.36 -1.79 14.40
CA ALA A 47 -19.33 -2.05 15.40
C ALA A 47 -19.38 -3.50 15.91
N GLY A 48 -18.20 -4.14 16.01
CA GLY A 48 -18.06 -5.54 16.41
C GLY A 48 -18.35 -6.57 15.30
N THR A 49 -18.85 -6.15 14.14
CA THR A 49 -19.09 -7.07 13.02
C THR A 49 -17.78 -7.55 12.42
N TYR A 50 -17.71 -8.85 12.13
CA TYR A 50 -16.58 -9.43 11.43
C TYR A 50 -16.48 -8.92 9.99
N VAL A 51 -15.27 -8.50 9.59
CA VAL A 51 -14.97 -8.11 8.20
C VAL A 51 -14.08 -9.18 7.56
N PRO A 52 -14.53 -9.86 6.49
CA PRO A 52 -13.76 -10.94 5.87
C PRO A 52 -12.39 -10.47 5.34
N PRO A 53 -11.28 -11.17 5.67
CA PRO A 53 -9.95 -10.84 5.17
C PRO A 53 -9.83 -10.85 3.65
N GLU A 54 -10.54 -11.76 2.95
CA GLU A 54 -10.54 -11.82 1.48
C GLU A 54 -11.15 -10.56 0.85
N MET A 55 -12.21 -10.03 1.46
CA MET A 55 -12.79 -8.76 1.07
C MET A 55 -11.79 -7.62 1.25
N LEU A 56 -11.13 -7.53 2.41
CA LEU A 56 -10.12 -6.49 2.68
C LEU A 56 -8.96 -6.56 1.68
N ARG A 57 -8.46 -7.76 1.36
CA ARG A 57 -7.41 -7.97 0.36
C ARG A 57 -7.84 -7.49 -1.03
N SER A 58 -9.07 -7.81 -1.43
CA SER A 58 -9.60 -7.46 -2.74
C SER A 58 -9.82 -5.95 -2.88
N ILE A 59 -10.33 -5.30 -1.82
CA ILE A 59 -10.42 -3.83 -1.76
C ILE A 59 -9.02 -3.19 -1.85
N ALA A 60 -8.03 -3.74 -1.13
CA ALA A 60 -6.65 -3.24 -1.18
C ALA A 60 -6.04 -3.38 -2.58
N ALA A 61 -6.27 -4.51 -3.26
CA ALA A 61 -5.79 -4.74 -4.62
C ALA A 61 -6.42 -3.77 -5.63
N LEU A 62 -7.73 -3.53 -5.53
CA LEU A 62 -8.42 -2.53 -6.36
C LEU A 62 -7.87 -1.12 -6.12
N ALA A 63 -7.68 -0.74 -4.86
CA ALA A 63 -7.15 0.57 -4.52
C ALA A 63 -5.70 0.74 -5.02
N ALA A 64 -4.86 -0.27 -4.83
CA ALA A 64 -3.48 -0.30 -5.32
C ALA A 64 -3.41 -0.07 -6.83
N TRP A 65 -4.20 -0.83 -7.59
CA TRP A 65 -4.26 -0.72 -9.05
C TRP A 65 -4.78 0.66 -9.49
N LYS A 66 -5.93 1.10 -8.99
CA LYS A 66 -6.53 2.39 -9.40
C LYS A 66 -5.66 3.58 -9.04
N LEU A 67 -5.19 3.67 -7.80
CA LEU A 67 -4.31 4.76 -7.38
C LEU A 67 -2.95 4.69 -8.09
N GLY A 68 -2.50 3.48 -8.44
CA GLY A 68 -1.25 3.24 -9.17
C GLY A 68 -1.22 3.93 -10.53
N THR A 69 -2.35 3.99 -11.24
CA THR A 69 -2.46 4.69 -12.54
C THR A 69 -2.14 6.20 -12.47
N SER A 70 -2.26 6.80 -11.28
CA SER A 70 -1.94 8.21 -11.03
C SER A 70 -0.66 8.41 -10.20
N GLY A 71 0.01 7.32 -9.83
CA GLY A 71 1.13 7.37 -8.90
C GLY A 71 0.76 7.76 -7.46
N THR A 72 -0.53 7.84 -7.10
CA THR A 72 -0.96 8.24 -5.75
C THR A 72 -0.64 7.15 -4.72
N ASP A 73 -0.02 7.51 -3.60
CA ASP A 73 0.16 6.61 -2.44
C ASP A 73 -1.19 6.44 -1.68
N PRO A 74 -1.70 5.20 -1.48
CA PRO A 74 -2.95 4.92 -0.77
C PRO A 74 -2.96 5.42 0.68
N ARG A 75 -1.79 5.64 1.28
CA ARG A 75 -1.63 6.19 2.63
C ARG A 75 -1.64 7.72 2.64
N ALA A 76 -1.53 8.38 1.49
CA ALA A 76 -1.48 9.83 1.40
C ALA A 76 -2.83 10.47 1.73
N ARG A 77 -2.79 11.78 1.97
CA ARG A 77 -3.96 12.65 1.93
C ARG A 77 -4.01 13.36 0.58
N VAL A 78 -5.20 13.51 0.02
CA VAL A 78 -5.46 14.16 -1.26
C VAL A 78 -6.42 15.32 -1.08
N ARG A 79 -6.29 16.32 -1.94
CA ARG A 79 -7.19 17.48 -1.97
C ARG A 79 -8.24 17.28 -3.06
N LEU A 80 -9.51 17.26 -2.68
CA LEU A 80 -10.64 17.15 -3.59
C LEU A 80 -11.55 18.37 -3.43
N VAL A 81 -12.06 18.88 -4.54
CA VAL A 81 -13.01 20.00 -4.54
C VAL A 81 -14.42 19.43 -4.60
N SER A 82 -15.26 19.82 -3.63
CA SER A 82 -16.67 19.43 -3.62
C SER A 82 -17.39 20.06 -4.82
N SER A 83 -17.95 19.24 -5.70
CA SER A 83 -18.60 19.72 -6.93
C SER A 83 -20.03 20.22 -6.71
N ASN A 84 -20.65 19.96 -5.55
CA ASN A 84 -22.02 20.39 -5.22
C ASN A 84 -22.24 20.49 -3.70
N GLY A 85 -23.38 21.02 -3.29
CA GLY A 85 -23.73 21.22 -1.87
C GLY A 85 -24.26 19.98 -1.14
N GLY A 86 -24.25 18.80 -1.78
CA GLY A 86 -24.80 17.57 -1.20
C GLY A 86 -23.82 16.79 -0.33
N SER A 87 -22.54 17.17 -0.30
CA SER A 87 -21.51 16.54 0.54
C SER A 87 -21.42 17.21 1.91
N ARG A 88 -20.55 16.71 2.80
CA ARG A 88 -20.21 17.41 4.07
C ARG A 88 -19.58 18.79 3.84
N TYR A 89 -19.10 19.03 2.62
CA TYR A 89 -18.40 20.23 2.19
C TYR A 89 -19.26 21.00 1.20
N ALA A 90 -19.42 22.30 1.44
CA ALA A 90 -20.11 23.20 0.52
C ALA A 90 -19.47 23.16 -0.88
N ALA A 91 -20.26 23.41 -1.92
CA ALA A 91 -19.78 23.44 -3.30
C ALA A 91 -18.57 24.39 -3.44
N GLY A 92 -17.54 23.96 -4.16
CA GLY A 92 -16.28 24.69 -4.35
C GLY A 92 -15.28 24.56 -3.18
N THR A 93 -15.68 24.00 -2.03
CA THR A 93 -14.77 23.80 -0.90
C THR A 93 -13.74 22.73 -1.22
N THR A 94 -12.47 22.99 -0.92
CA THR A 94 -11.42 21.96 -1.00
C THR A 94 -11.35 21.17 0.31
N ALA A 95 -11.72 19.90 0.25
CA ALA A 95 -11.56 18.93 1.33
C ALA A 95 -10.19 18.24 1.23
N THR A 96 -9.54 18.00 2.37
CA THR A 96 -8.35 17.15 2.45
C THR A 96 -8.76 15.81 3.05
N LEU A 97 -8.76 14.74 2.25
CA LEU A 97 -9.25 13.41 2.61
C LEU A 97 -8.14 12.35 2.47
N PRO A 98 -8.24 11.19 3.13
CA PRO A 98 -7.39 10.04 2.79
C PRO A 98 -7.55 9.65 1.31
N ALA A 99 -6.47 9.20 0.67
CA ALA A 99 -6.52 8.73 -0.73
C ALA A 99 -7.47 7.51 -0.91
N LEU A 100 -7.58 6.70 0.13
CA LEU A 100 -8.59 5.66 0.29
C LEU A 100 -9.45 6.03 1.49
N ALA A 101 -10.61 6.64 1.25
CA ALA A 101 -11.51 7.18 2.28
C ALA A 101 -12.75 6.31 2.49
N GLY A 102 -13.34 6.41 3.69
CA GLY A 102 -14.69 5.90 3.94
C GLY A 102 -15.74 6.82 3.29
N HIS A 103 -16.94 6.32 3.02
CA HIS A 103 -18.00 7.18 2.46
C HIS A 103 -18.42 8.27 3.45
N SER A 104 -18.38 7.95 4.75
CA SER A 104 -18.62 8.84 5.88
C SER A 104 -17.64 10.03 5.93
N ASP A 105 -16.45 9.95 5.34
CA ASP A 105 -15.49 11.06 5.28
C ASP A 105 -16.00 12.21 4.38
N GLY A 106 -16.70 11.87 3.29
CA GLY A 106 -17.19 12.84 2.30
C GLY A 106 -18.67 13.18 2.42
N TYR A 107 -19.48 12.30 3.02
CA TYR A 107 -20.94 12.39 3.02
C TYR A 107 -21.54 12.09 4.40
N MET A 108 -22.75 12.59 4.65
CA MET A 108 -23.50 12.39 5.90
C MET A 108 -24.12 10.98 5.93
N THR A 109 -23.29 9.96 6.16
CA THR A 109 -23.68 8.55 6.20
C THR A 109 -22.82 7.76 7.19
N ASP A 110 -23.33 6.61 7.63
CA ASP A 110 -22.60 5.64 8.43
C ASP A 110 -21.78 4.65 7.58
N CYS A 111 -22.00 4.61 6.26
CA CYS A 111 -21.21 3.78 5.34
C CYS A 111 -19.73 4.21 5.40
N PRO A 112 -18.76 3.28 5.53
CA PRO A 112 -18.83 1.83 5.29
C PRO A 112 -19.24 0.97 6.50
N GLY A 113 -19.61 1.59 7.62
CA GLY A 113 -19.86 0.93 8.90
C GLY A 113 -18.59 0.92 9.76
N ALA A 114 -18.77 1.08 11.08
CA ALA A 114 -17.68 1.24 12.03
C ALA A 114 -16.62 0.12 11.99
N ALA A 115 -17.03 -1.14 11.74
CA ALA A 115 -16.08 -2.24 11.68
C ALA A 115 -15.19 -2.17 10.43
N LEU A 116 -15.74 -1.85 9.25
CA LEU A 116 -14.95 -1.71 8.02
C LEU A 116 -14.12 -0.42 8.04
N GLU A 117 -14.67 0.67 8.58
CA GLU A 117 -13.96 1.94 8.78
C GLU A 117 -12.66 1.74 9.59
N ALA A 118 -12.75 0.98 10.70
CA ALA A 118 -11.59 0.66 11.53
C ALA A 118 -10.49 -0.13 10.80
N ARG A 119 -10.81 -0.79 9.67
CA ARG A 119 -9.83 -1.56 8.86
C ARG A 119 -9.20 -0.74 7.74
N LEU A 120 -9.70 0.46 7.41
CA LEU A 120 -9.16 1.25 6.30
C LEU A 120 -7.66 1.55 6.42
N PRO A 121 -7.07 1.81 7.61
CA PRO A 121 -5.62 1.94 7.74
C PRO A 121 -4.84 0.70 7.27
N ASP A 122 -5.32 -0.50 7.59
CA ASP A 122 -4.68 -1.75 7.15
C ASP A 122 -4.78 -1.93 5.64
N VAL A 123 -5.94 -1.62 5.07
CA VAL A 123 -6.18 -1.68 3.61
C VAL A 123 -5.25 -0.72 2.88
N ARG A 124 -5.07 0.51 3.38
CA ARG A 124 -4.12 1.50 2.83
C ARG A 124 -2.68 0.97 2.85
N ASN A 125 -2.27 0.39 3.96
CA ASN A 125 -0.94 -0.19 4.10
C ASN A 125 -0.72 -1.36 3.14
N LEU A 126 -1.67 -2.28 3.04
CA LEU A 126 -1.60 -3.39 2.10
C LEU A 126 -1.57 -2.89 0.65
N ALA A 127 -2.41 -1.93 0.29
CA ALA A 127 -2.44 -1.35 -1.05
C ALA A 127 -1.11 -0.68 -1.43
N ALA A 128 -0.48 0.03 -0.50
CA ALA A 128 0.84 0.62 -0.73
C ALA A 128 1.91 -0.46 -0.98
N ARG A 129 1.90 -1.56 -0.20
CA ARG A 129 2.81 -2.71 -0.45
C ARG A 129 2.57 -3.33 -1.82
N LEU A 130 1.31 -3.51 -2.22
CA LEU A 130 0.96 -4.03 -3.55
C LEU A 130 1.41 -3.11 -4.70
N GLN A 131 1.64 -1.82 -4.43
CA GLN A 131 2.26 -0.89 -5.39
C GLN A 131 3.81 -0.87 -5.30
N GLY A 132 4.43 -1.77 -4.55
CA GLY A 132 5.87 -1.82 -4.34
C GLY A 132 6.42 -0.73 -3.43
N ARG A 133 5.57 -0.08 -2.62
CA ARG A 133 5.94 1.04 -1.73
C ARG A 133 6.23 0.57 -0.31
N ASP A 134 6.97 -0.53 -0.21
CA ASP A 134 7.45 -0.98 1.08
C ASP A 134 8.27 0.14 1.73
N THR A 135 7.93 0.48 2.97
CA THR A 135 8.86 1.24 3.82
C THR A 135 10.07 0.34 3.95
N GLY A 136 11.15 0.66 3.23
CA GLY A 136 12.32 -0.19 3.16
C GLY A 136 12.80 -0.61 4.55
N ASP A 137 12.45 -1.84 4.94
CA ASP A 137 13.49 -2.70 5.50
C ASP A 137 14.39 -3.01 4.31
N THR A 138 15.37 -2.12 4.14
CA THR A 138 16.51 -2.41 3.29
C THR A 138 17.24 -3.56 3.97
N ARG A 139 16.80 -4.79 3.72
CA ARG A 139 17.69 -5.94 3.80
C ARG A 139 18.69 -5.77 2.68
N THR A 140 19.68 -4.93 2.96
CA THR A 140 20.94 -4.83 2.26
C THR A 140 21.38 -6.25 1.96
N GLY A 141 21.42 -6.60 0.68
CA GLY A 141 22.04 -7.83 0.25
C GLY A 141 23.48 -7.82 0.74
N THR A 142 23.80 -8.61 1.75
CA THR A 142 25.17 -9.05 1.98
C THR A 142 25.46 -10.13 0.94
N ARG A 143 25.79 -9.70 -0.30
CA ARG A 143 26.66 -10.49 -1.17
C ARG A 143 27.98 -10.63 -0.41
N LYS A 144 28.30 -11.82 0.09
CA LYS A 144 29.69 -12.21 0.34
C LYS A 144 30.34 -12.37 -1.02
N ASP A 145 30.99 -11.32 -1.50
CA ASP A 145 31.95 -11.44 -2.59
C ASP A 145 33.15 -10.52 -2.29
N THR A 146 34.14 -11.12 -1.63
CA THR A 146 35.51 -10.65 -1.56
C THR A 146 36.32 -11.87 -1.97
N GLY A 147 36.78 -11.99 -3.20
CA GLY A 147 37.74 -11.09 -3.82
C GLY A 147 39.04 -11.88 -3.96
N ASN A 148 39.12 -12.68 -5.02
CA ASN A 148 40.31 -13.41 -5.42
C ASN A 148 41.23 -12.43 -6.17
N LEU A 149 42.33 -12.03 -5.54
CA LEU A 149 43.41 -11.29 -6.21
C LEU A 149 44.64 -12.19 -6.26
N THR A 150 44.85 -12.79 -7.43
CA THR A 150 46.12 -13.37 -7.85
C THR A 150 47.04 -12.24 -8.32
N GLU A 151 48.17 -12.04 -7.66
CA GLU A 151 49.34 -11.44 -8.29
C GLU A 151 50.60 -12.12 -7.76
N ASN A 152 51.39 -12.64 -8.70
CA ASN A 152 52.52 -13.52 -8.48
C ASN A 152 53.75 -12.80 -9.06
N ALA A 153 54.70 -12.35 -8.23
CA ALA A 153 56.01 -11.92 -8.71
C ALA A 153 57.09 -11.96 -7.59
N ALA A 154 57.97 -12.95 -7.74
CA ALA A 154 59.30 -13.19 -7.18
C ALA A 154 60.07 -12.05 -6.45
N ARG A 155 60.73 -12.42 -5.33
CA ARG A 155 62.21 -12.49 -5.19
C ARG A 155 62.65 -12.94 -3.77
N SER A 156 63.49 -13.97 -3.71
CA SER A 156 64.42 -14.31 -2.60
C SER A 156 65.72 -13.47 -2.76
N PRO A 157 66.72 -13.42 -1.83
CA PRO A 157 67.07 -14.41 -0.80
C PRO A 157 67.63 -13.90 0.58
N VAL A 158 67.69 -14.84 1.55
CA VAL A 158 68.72 -15.09 2.61
C VAL A 158 69.01 -14.03 3.70
N ARG A 159 68.91 -14.45 4.98
CA ARG A 159 70.06 -14.57 5.93
C ARG A 159 69.67 -15.35 7.21
N HIS A 160 70.54 -16.30 7.57
CA HIS A 160 70.60 -16.99 8.85
C HIS A 160 71.07 -16.07 9.98
N SER A 161 70.57 -16.32 11.19
CA SER A 161 71.35 -16.25 12.42
C SER A 161 70.76 -17.18 13.49
N ASP A 162 71.53 -18.23 13.77
CA ASP A 162 71.63 -19.04 14.99
C ASP A 162 71.39 -18.22 16.29
N THR A 163 70.87 -18.70 17.44
CA THR A 163 71.25 -19.84 18.31
C THR A 163 70.33 -19.84 19.61
N PRO A 164 70.44 -20.75 20.61
CA PRO A 164 69.31 -21.58 21.09
C PRO A 164 69.13 -21.66 22.64
N ASN A 165 68.44 -22.72 23.12
CA ASN A 165 68.34 -23.29 24.50
C ASN A 165 67.41 -22.56 25.49
N GLU A 166 66.64 -23.20 26.38
CA GLU A 166 66.75 -24.46 27.17
C GLU A 166 65.29 -24.85 27.59
N GLU A 167 64.84 -26.11 27.51
CA GLU A 167 64.87 -27.14 28.58
C GLU A 167 63.88 -26.84 29.75
N GLN A 168 62.91 -27.66 30.19
CA GLN A 168 62.91 -29.02 30.77
C GLN A 168 61.42 -29.37 31.08
N ASN A 169 60.84 -30.44 30.53
CA ASN A 169 60.62 -31.76 31.13
C ASN A 169 59.84 -31.80 32.48
N ARG A 170 58.57 -32.21 32.44
CA ARG A 170 57.99 -33.37 33.13
C ARG A 170 56.52 -33.60 32.76
#